data_AF-A0A937TP68-F1
#
_entry.id   AF-A0A937TP68-F1
#
_cell.length_a   1.000
_cell.length_b   1.000
_cell.length_c   1.000
_cell.angle_alpha   90.00
_cell.angle_beta   90.00
_cell.angle_gamma   90.00
#
_symmetry.space_group_name_H-M   'P 1'
#
loop_
_entity.id
_entity.type
_entity.pdbx_description
1 polymer ?
#
loop_
_entity_poly.entity_id
_entity_poly.type
_entity_poly.pdbx_seq_one_letter_code
_entity_poly.pdbx_strand_id
1 'polypeptide(L)'
;MNRLTKRLWLCICPAAVCVLDQAVTLWSQPTGYLQGNYALAAEASPPFRWLLRLHPLAYVAGAAVGLGLYVAILLLSPRRLAMTTAIIIILGHSWGTATWLVRRVTHGYWVAMALFMVSGILVMVTWEKSMPPEVRESQATGVR
;
A
#
# COMPACT_ATOMS: atom_id res chain seq x y z
N MET A 1 8.45 18.36 -16.74
CA MET A 1 8.07 16.99 -16.32
C MET A 1 6.95 16.47 -17.21
N ASN A 2 7.14 15.35 -17.90
CA ASN A 2 6.13 14.77 -18.79
C ASN A 2 4.92 14.23 -17.99
N ARG A 3 3.77 14.02 -18.65
CA ARG A 3 2.51 13.58 -18.02
C ARG A 3 2.67 12.23 -17.28
N LEU A 4 3.56 11.37 -17.77
CA LEU A 4 3.83 10.05 -17.21
C LEU A 4 4.58 10.15 -15.87
N THR A 5 5.64 10.96 -15.78
CA THR A 5 6.37 11.19 -14.52
C THR A 5 5.46 11.72 -13.43
N LYS A 6 4.51 12.61 -13.76
CA LYS A 6 3.52 13.11 -12.79
C LYS A 6 2.58 12.02 -12.29
N ARG A 7 2.20 11.06 -13.15
CA ARG A 7 1.34 9.93 -12.77
C ARG A 7 2.10 8.87 -11.96
N LEU A 8 3.39 8.69 -12.19
CA LEU A 8 4.24 7.81 -11.39
C LEU A 8 4.28 8.24 -9.92
N TRP A 9 4.28 9.55 -9.64
CA TRP A 9 4.20 10.05 -8.26
C TRP A 9 2.95 9.56 -7.51
N LEU A 10 1.80 9.47 -8.18
CA LEU A 10 0.56 8.93 -7.57
C LEU A 10 0.65 7.45 -7.21
N CYS A 11 1.59 6.71 -7.81
CA CYS A 11 1.75 5.28 -7.56
C CYS A 11 2.67 4.99 -6.36
N ILE A 12 3.56 5.93 -5.99
CA ILE A 12 4.60 5.68 -4.98
C ILE A 12 4.00 5.34 -3.62
N CYS A 13 3.09 6.17 -3.11
CA CYS A 13 2.48 5.93 -1.81
C CYS A 13 1.68 4.62 -1.75
N PRO A 14 0.71 4.35 -2.65
CA PRO A 14 -0.04 3.09 -2.62
C PRO A 14 0.86 1.87 -2.82
N ALA A 15 1.88 1.95 -3.67
CA ALA A 15 2.83 0.86 -3.86
C ALA A 15 3.66 0.59 -2.60
N ALA A 16 4.19 1.63 -1.96
CA ALA A 16 4.99 1.50 -0.74
C ALA A 16 4.19 0.87 0.41
N VAL A 17 2.96 1.33 0.64
CA VAL A 17 2.09 0.78 1.68
C VAL A 17 1.69 -0.66 1.36
N CYS A 18 1.41 -0.97 0.08
CA CYS A 18 1.14 -2.34 -0.35
C CYS A 18 2.33 -3.27 -0.07
N VAL A 19 3.54 -2.89 -0.49
CA VAL A 19 4.76 -3.70 -0.24
C VAL A 19 4.99 -3.90 1.25
N LEU A 20 4.81 -2.86 2.07
CA LEU A 20 4.92 -2.97 3.52
C LEU A 20 3.90 -3.96 4.09
N ASP A 21 2.65 -3.89 3.65
CA ASP A 21 1.59 -4.80 4.08
C ASP A 21 1.90 -6.26 3.75
N GLN A 22 2.39 -6.53 2.55
CA GLN A 22 2.76 -7.89 2.16
C GLN A 22 3.98 -8.39 2.96
N ALA A 23 4.96 -7.52 3.22
CA ALA A 23 6.14 -7.86 4.02
C ALA A 23 5.76 -8.17 5.48
N VAL A 24 4.93 -7.32 6.09
CA VAL A 24 4.45 -7.50 7.47
C VAL A 24 3.58 -8.76 7.57
N THR A 25 2.75 -9.04 6.57
CA THR A 25 1.94 -10.26 6.51
C THR A 25 2.80 -11.53 6.51
N LEU A 26 3.88 -11.57 5.72
CA LEU A 26 4.81 -12.70 5.70
C LEU A 26 5.57 -12.84 7.02
N TRP A 27 6.09 -11.73 7.54
CA TRP A 27 6.86 -11.72 8.79
C TRP A 27 6.01 -12.14 10.01
N SER A 28 4.72 -11.82 9.98
CA SER A 28 3.80 -12.02 11.10
C SER A 28 3.10 -13.39 11.12
N GLN A 29 3.43 -14.26 10.16
CA GLN A 29 2.88 -15.61 10.10
C GLN A 29 3.24 -16.43 11.37
N PRO A 30 2.41 -17.41 11.76
CA PRO A 30 2.69 -18.25 12.93
C PRO A 30 4.03 -18.99 12.82
N THR A 31 4.70 -19.27 13.95
CA THR A 31 6.01 -19.95 13.97
C THR A 31 6.00 -21.28 13.20
N GLY A 32 4.93 -22.08 13.34
CA GLY A 32 4.80 -23.33 12.59
C GLY A 32 4.71 -23.14 11.07
N TYR A 33 4.13 -22.03 10.60
CA TYR A 33 4.15 -21.66 9.18
C TYR A 33 5.57 -21.38 8.70
N LEU A 34 6.32 -20.58 9.46
CA LEU A 34 7.70 -20.22 9.13
C LEU A 34 8.66 -21.42 9.19
N GLN A 35 8.28 -22.49 9.90
CA GLN A 35 8.98 -23.78 9.92
C GLN A 35 8.59 -24.72 8.76
N GLY A 36 7.77 -24.25 7.81
CA GLY A 36 7.40 -24.99 6.60
C GLY A 36 6.01 -25.62 6.62
N ASN A 37 5.26 -25.53 7.73
CA ASN A 37 3.87 -26.00 7.76
C ASN A 37 2.91 -24.94 7.19
N TYR A 38 2.87 -24.85 5.87
CA TYR A 38 2.09 -23.81 5.17
C TYR A 38 0.58 -23.89 5.37
N ALA A 39 0.04 -25.02 5.86
CA ALA A 39 -1.38 -25.14 6.21
C ALA A 39 -1.80 -24.16 7.32
N LEU A 40 -0.85 -23.74 8.16
CA LEU A 40 -1.03 -22.80 9.26
C LEU A 40 -1.09 -21.33 8.82
N ALA A 41 -1.13 -21.04 7.52
CA ALA A 41 -1.25 -19.68 7.01
C ALA A 41 -2.42 -18.93 7.67
N ALA A 42 -2.09 -17.80 8.29
CA ALA A 42 -3.01 -16.88 8.91
C ALA A 42 -3.10 -15.64 8.04
N GLU A 43 -4.19 -15.52 7.29
CA GLU A 43 -4.47 -14.37 6.42
C GLU A 43 -6.00 -14.25 6.33
N ALA A 44 -6.51 -13.02 6.45
CA ALA A 44 -7.94 -12.75 6.41
C ALA A 44 -8.47 -12.82 4.97
N SER A 45 -7.67 -12.39 4.00
CA SER A 45 -8.00 -12.45 2.58
C SER A 45 -7.99 -13.90 2.07
N PRO A 46 -9.14 -14.45 1.63
CA PRO A 46 -9.19 -15.81 1.09
C PRO A 46 -8.19 -16.11 -0.05
N PRO A 47 -8.04 -15.26 -1.09
CA PRO A 47 -7.09 -15.55 -2.18
C PRO A 47 -5.63 -15.54 -1.72
N PHE A 48 -5.24 -14.58 -0.88
CA PHE A 48 -3.87 -14.53 -0.36
C PHE A 48 -3.58 -15.65 0.63
N ARG A 49 -4.57 -16.04 1.45
CA ARG A 49 -4.45 -17.21 2.31
C ARG A 49 -4.22 -18.49 1.53
N TRP A 50 -4.94 -18.67 0.42
CA TRP A 50 -4.75 -19.82 -0.47
C TRP A 50 -3.33 -19.84 -1.04
N LEU A 51 -2.82 -18.71 -1.54
CA LEU A 51 -1.44 -18.61 -2.03
C LEU A 51 -0.41 -18.92 -0.94
N LEU A 52 -0.59 -18.38 0.28
CA LEU A 52 0.30 -18.65 1.41
C LEU A 52 0.32 -20.14 1.79
N ARG A 53 -0.82 -20.84 1.66
CA ARG A 53 -0.92 -22.29 1.88
C ARG A 53 -0.21 -23.12 0.83
N LEU A 54 -0.12 -22.63 -0.40
CA LEU A 54 0.69 -23.27 -1.44
C LEU A 54 2.17 -23.08 -1.15
N HIS A 55 2.62 -21.83 -1.08
CA HIS A 55 4.01 -21.48 -0.81
C HIS A 55 4.17 -19.97 -0.53
N PRO A 56 5.10 -19.54 0.33
CA PRO A 56 5.42 -18.12 0.51
C PRO A 56 5.76 -17.40 -0.82
N LEU A 57 6.48 -18.07 -1.72
CA LEU A 57 6.80 -17.51 -3.05
C LEU A 57 5.58 -17.37 -3.96
N ALA A 58 4.59 -18.26 -3.86
CA ALA A 58 3.34 -18.12 -4.61
C ALA A 58 2.57 -16.88 -4.14
N TYR A 59 2.58 -16.61 -2.84
CA TYR A 59 2.05 -15.38 -2.28
C TYR A 59 2.79 -14.14 -2.78
N VAL A 60 4.13 -14.13 -2.77
CA VAL A 60 4.94 -13.02 -3.30
C VAL A 60 4.64 -12.77 -4.79
N ALA A 61 4.52 -13.83 -5.59
CA ALA A 61 4.15 -13.71 -7.00
C ALA A 61 2.75 -13.12 -7.18
N GLY A 62 1.76 -13.59 -6.43
CA GLY A 62 0.40 -13.05 -6.46
C GLY A 62 0.32 -11.59 -6.02
N ALA A 63 1.08 -11.23 -4.98
CA ALA A 63 1.22 -9.84 -4.52
C ALA A 63 1.85 -8.94 -5.60
N ALA A 64 2.90 -9.41 -6.27
CA ALA A 64 3.54 -8.67 -7.36
C ALA A 64 2.58 -8.45 -8.54
N VAL A 65 1.80 -9.46 -8.91
CA VAL A 65 0.74 -9.34 -9.92
C VAL A 65 -0.31 -8.31 -9.49
N GLY A 66 -0.80 -8.40 -8.25
CA GLY A 66 -1.76 -7.44 -7.69
C GLY A 66 -1.26 -6.00 -7.71
N LEU A 67 -0.01 -5.78 -7.30
CA LEU A 67 0.65 -4.47 -7.35
C LEU A 67 0.77 -3.96 -8.79
N GLY A 68 1.17 -4.81 -9.74
CA GLY A 68 1.22 -4.46 -11.16
C GLY A 68 -0.14 -4.03 -11.71
N LEU A 69 -1.22 -4.74 -11.35
CA LEU A 69 -2.59 -4.38 -11.72
C LEU A 69 -3.01 -3.03 -11.11
N TYR A 70 -2.69 -2.78 -9.85
CA TYR A 70 -2.98 -1.49 -9.22
C TYR A 70 -2.26 -0.33 -9.90
N VAL A 71 -0.97 -0.49 -10.18
CA VAL A 71 -0.19 0.52 -10.91
C VAL A 71 -0.79 0.75 -12.30
N ALA A 72 -1.15 -0.32 -13.03
CA ALA A 72 -1.80 -0.20 -14.32
C ALA A 72 -3.12 0.58 -14.23
N ILE A 73 -3.99 0.26 -13.25
CA ILE A 73 -5.25 0.98 -13.02
C ILE A 73 -4.99 2.47 -12.76
N LEU A 74 -4.04 2.80 -11.88
CA LEU A 74 -3.71 4.20 -11.55
C LEU A 74 -3.17 4.97 -12.76
N LEU A 75 -2.34 4.33 -13.58
CA LEU A 75 -1.75 4.97 -14.76
C LEU A 75 -2.74 5.13 -15.92
N LEU A 76 -3.68 4.20 -16.10
CA LEU A 76 -4.63 4.19 -17.21
C LEU A 76 -5.94 4.94 -16.89
N SER A 77 -6.27 5.12 -15.61
CA SER A 77 -7.54 5.73 -15.22
C SER A 77 -7.57 7.26 -15.39
N PRO A 78 -8.77 7.86 -15.51
CA PRO A 78 -8.96 9.30 -15.34
C PRO A 78 -8.48 9.77 -13.96
N ARG A 79 -8.01 11.02 -13.86
CA ARG A 79 -7.36 11.55 -12.65
C ARG A 79 -8.17 11.33 -11.37
N ARG A 80 -9.48 11.62 -11.40
CA ARG A 80 -10.37 11.46 -10.24
C ARG A 80 -10.45 10.00 -9.80
N LEU A 81 -10.64 9.08 -10.75
CA LEU A 81 -10.71 7.65 -10.45
C LEU A 81 -9.37 7.14 -9.92
N ALA A 82 -8.25 7.51 -10.54
CA ALA A 82 -6.91 7.14 -10.06
C ALA A 82 -6.67 7.61 -8.61
N MET A 83 -7.05 8.85 -8.31
CA MET A 83 -6.96 9.44 -6.97
C MET A 83 -7.79 8.67 -5.94
N THR A 84 -9.06 8.38 -6.26
CA THR A 84 -9.94 7.60 -5.37
C THR A 84 -9.41 6.18 -5.16
N THR A 85 -9.01 5.50 -6.23
CA THR A 85 -8.44 4.15 -6.16
C THR A 85 -7.16 4.13 -5.33
N ALA A 86 -6.28 5.12 -5.47
CA ALA A 86 -5.07 5.22 -4.66
C ALA A 86 -5.39 5.31 -3.17
N ILE A 87 -6.36 6.16 -2.78
CA ILE A 87 -6.78 6.27 -1.38
C ILE A 87 -7.32 4.93 -0.87
N ILE A 88 -8.18 4.26 -1.63
CA ILE A 88 -8.74 2.95 -1.25
C ILE A 88 -7.62 1.94 -0.99
N ILE A 89 -6.63 1.87 -1.89
CA ILE A 89 -5.47 0.98 -1.76
C ILE A 89 -4.65 1.34 -0.50
N ILE A 90 -4.35 2.62 -0.29
CA ILE A 90 -3.57 3.08 0.86
C ILE A 90 -4.27 2.75 2.18
N LEU A 91 -5.58 3.02 2.27
CA LEU A 91 -6.37 2.73 3.47
C LEU A 91 -6.46 1.23 3.72
N GLY A 92 -6.77 0.44 2.69
CA GLY A 92 -6.90 -1.01 2.80
C GLY A 92 -5.62 -1.67 3.28
N HIS A 93 -4.48 -1.34 2.67
CA HIS A 93 -3.19 -1.92 3.06
C HIS A 93 -2.64 -1.33 4.37
N SER A 94 -2.83 -0.04 4.66
CA SER A 94 -2.46 0.52 5.97
C SER A 94 -3.24 -0.16 7.09
N TRP A 95 -4.54 -0.43 6.86
CA TRP A 95 -5.38 -1.18 7.80
C TRP A 95 -4.90 -2.62 7.96
N GLY A 96 -4.66 -3.34 6.85
CA GLY A 96 -4.11 -4.69 6.86
C GLY A 96 -2.84 -4.78 7.72
N THR A 97 -1.89 -3.88 7.47
CA THR A 97 -0.63 -3.80 8.21
C THR A 97 -0.87 -3.48 9.68
N ALA A 98 -1.74 -2.52 9.98
CA ALA A 98 -2.09 -2.14 11.35
C ALA A 98 -2.66 -3.32 12.14
N THR A 99 -3.49 -4.18 11.52
CA THR A 99 -4.04 -5.35 12.22
C THR A 99 -2.95 -6.34 12.65
N TRP A 100 -1.91 -6.52 11.84
CA TRP A 100 -0.75 -7.33 12.20
C TRP A 100 0.08 -6.68 13.31
N LEU A 101 0.39 -5.40 13.16
CA LEU A 101 1.19 -4.65 14.14
C LEU A 101 0.55 -4.68 15.53
N VAL A 102 -0.75 -4.39 15.62
CA VAL A 102 -1.50 -4.38 16.90
C VAL A 102 -1.50 -5.76 17.56
N ARG A 103 -1.53 -6.85 16.78
CA ARG A 103 -1.60 -8.22 17.30
C ARG A 103 -0.23 -8.84 17.64
N ARG A 104 0.85 -8.35 17.02
CA ARG A 104 2.16 -9.03 17.05
C ARG A 104 3.30 -8.22 17.66
N VAL A 105 3.18 -6.89 17.70
CA VAL A 105 4.26 -6.00 18.15
C VAL A 105 3.90 -5.40 19.50
N THR A 106 4.86 -5.38 20.43
CA THR A 106 4.73 -4.67 21.70
C THR A 106 4.48 -3.19 21.43
N HIS A 107 3.46 -2.60 22.04
CA HIS A 107 2.98 -1.25 21.72
C HIS A 107 2.47 -1.07 20.27
N GLY A 108 2.03 -2.15 19.63
CA GLY A 108 1.59 -2.17 18.23
C GLY A 108 0.51 -1.14 17.87
N TYR A 109 -0.33 -0.73 18.83
CA TYR A 109 -1.26 0.38 18.64
C TYR A 109 -0.56 1.70 18.26
N TRP A 110 0.49 2.08 18.99
CA TRP A 110 1.23 3.31 18.72
C TRP A 110 1.99 3.22 17.39
N VAL A 111 2.54 2.05 17.08
CA VAL A 111 3.19 1.79 15.78
C VAL A 111 2.18 1.91 14.63
N ALA A 112 0.97 1.40 14.81
CA ALA A 112 -0.11 1.55 13.82
C ALA A 112 -0.54 3.02 13.64
N MET A 113 -0.62 3.81 14.73
CA MET A 113 -0.89 5.25 14.62
C MET A 113 0.23 5.98 13.85
N ALA A 114 1.48 5.65 14.13
CA ALA A 114 2.63 6.19 13.38
C ALA A 114 2.55 5.80 11.88
N LEU A 115 2.16 4.56 11.56
CA LEU A 115 1.94 4.11 10.18
C LEU A 115 0.91 4.99 9.46
N PHE A 116 -0.26 5.22 10.06
CA PHE A 116 -1.28 6.07 9.44
C PHE A 116 -0.80 7.51 9.22
N MET A 117 -0.06 8.06 10.19
CA MET A 117 0.52 9.40 10.07
C MET A 117 1.53 9.47 8.92
N VAL A 118 2.46 8.50 8.84
CA VAL A 118 3.45 8.42 7.77
C VAL A 118 2.79 8.22 6.41
N SER A 119 1.78 7.34 6.31
CA SER A 119 0.98 7.18 5.10
C SER A 119 0.33 8.49 4.67
N GLY A 120 -0.25 9.25 5.61
CA GLY A 120 -0.84 10.56 5.32
C GLY A 120 0.16 11.59 4.80
N ILE A 121 1.35 11.67 5.42
CA ILE A 121 2.45 12.54 4.95
C ILE A 121 2.88 12.12 3.54
N LEU A 122 3.05 10.81 3.30
CA LEU A 122 3.49 10.29 2.02
C LEU A 122 2.45 10.55 0.91
N VAL A 123 1.17 10.42 1.22
CA VAL A 123 0.08 10.83 0.32
C VAL A 123 0.21 12.30 -0.03
N MET A 124 0.34 13.17 0.97
CA MET A 124 0.43 14.62 0.75
C MET A 124 1.61 14.98 -0.16
N VAL A 125 2.81 14.49 0.16
CA VAL A 125 4.03 14.75 -0.62
C VAL A 125 3.91 14.21 -2.05
N THR A 126 3.41 12.98 -2.22
CA THR A 126 3.27 12.38 -3.56
C THR A 126 2.21 13.08 -4.39
N TRP A 127 1.15 13.59 -3.76
CA TRP A 127 0.10 14.32 -4.45
C TRP A 127 0.57 15.67 -4.95
N GLU A 128 1.27 16.46 -4.12
CA GLU A 128 1.82 17.75 -4.53
C GLU A 128 2.71 17.60 -5.77
N LYS A 129 3.55 16.56 -5.80
CA LYS A 129 4.44 16.27 -6.93
C LYS A 129 3.68 15.82 -8.19
N SER A 130 2.44 15.36 -8.05
CA SER A 130 1.57 14.96 -9.16
C SER A 130 0.74 16.11 -9.77
N MET A 131 0.71 17.28 -9.11
CA MET A 131 -0.07 18.45 -9.58
C MET A 131 0.63 19.18 -10.74
N PRO A 132 -0.13 19.86 -11.62
CA PRO A 132 0.43 20.82 -12.57
C PRO A 132 1.13 21.99 -11.85
N PRO A 133 2.19 22.59 -12.43
CA PRO A 133 2.89 23.73 -11.84
C PRO A 133 1.96 24.93 -11.58
N GLU A 134 1.05 25.18 -12.53
CA GLU A 134 0.08 26.28 -12.52
C GLU A 134 -0.84 26.25 -11.27
N VAL A 135 -1.29 25.04 -10.89
CA VAL A 135 -2.11 24.83 -9.68
C VAL A 135 -1.27 25.00 -8.42
N ARG A 136 0.01 24.61 -8.48
CA ARG A 136 0.94 24.69 -7.36
C ARG A 136 1.34 26.13 -7.05
N GLU A 137 1.52 26.97 -8.06
CA GLU A 137 1.84 28.39 -7.92
C GLU A 137 0.64 29.20 -7.40
N SER A 138 -0.57 28.96 -7.89
CA SER A 138 -1.80 29.58 -7.34
C SER A 138 -2.02 29.23 -5.86
N GLN A 139 -1.68 28.02 -5.42
CA GLN A 139 -1.75 27.64 -4.01
C GLN A 139 -0.63 28.27 -3.16
N ALA A 140 0.55 28.51 -3.74
CA ALA A 140 1.68 29.10 -3.03
C ALA A 140 1.55 30.62 -2.84
N THR A 141 0.90 31.32 -3.77
CA THR A 141 0.74 32.78 -3.69
C THR A 141 -0.50 33.22 -2.91
N GLY A 142 -1.42 32.31 -2.58
CA GLY A 142 -2.65 32.63 -1.86
C GLY A 142 -3.63 33.51 -2.66
N VAL A 143 -3.34 33.77 -3.93
CA VAL A 143 -4.20 34.57 -4.83
C VAL A 143 -5.18 33.61 -5.50
N ARG A 144 -6.45 33.70 -5.10
CA ARG A 144 -7.58 33.05 -5.79
C ARG A 144 -8.10 33.94 -6.90
#